data_AF-K1XCG9-F1
#
_entry.id   AF-K1XCG9-F1
#
_cell.length_a   1.000
_cell.length_b   1.000
_cell.length_c   1.000
_cell.angle_alpha   90.00
_cell.angle_beta   90.00
_cell.angle_gamma   90.00
#
_symmetry.space_group_name_H-M   'P 1'
#
loop_
_entity.id
_entity.type
_entity.pdbx_description
1 polymer ?
#
loop_
_entity_poly.entity_id
_entity_poly.type
_entity_poly.pdbx_seq_one_letter_code
_entity_poly.pdbx_strand_id
1 'polypeptide(L)'
;MKTLLMTFVIFSSFLIIYLAYAGTNLKAIFIHINDKLLTVEVADNISARVIGLSNRKELAPDAGMLFVFGKAQILTFWMKDTAIPLSVAFIGSDFEINSIKDLTPYDLTGVKSDKKSLYALEVNKGWFEQNKIKAGDKIVLGEEVQPNKSN
;
A
#
# COMPACT_ATOMS: atom_id res chain seq x y z
N MET A 1 -36.89 -5.83 58.22
CA MET A 1 -36.38 -7.22 58.35
C MET A 1 -36.81 -8.01 57.12
N LYS A 2 -35.86 -8.27 56.22
CA LYS A 2 -35.77 -9.38 55.24
C LYS A 2 -34.86 -8.91 54.09
N THR A 3 -33.61 -9.35 54.17
CA THR A 3 -32.60 -9.32 53.14
C THR A 3 -33.00 -10.26 52.00
N LEU A 4 -32.82 -9.88 50.73
CA LEU A 4 -32.51 -10.84 49.68
C LEU A 4 -31.65 -10.20 48.59
N LEU A 5 -30.36 -10.50 48.68
CA LEU A 5 -29.37 -10.36 47.63
C LEU A 5 -29.67 -11.39 46.53
N MET A 6 -29.84 -10.98 45.27
CA MET A 6 -29.73 -11.93 44.16
C MET A 6 -29.22 -11.26 42.87
N THR A 7 -28.03 -11.73 42.49
CA THR A 7 -27.46 -11.85 41.14
C THR A 7 -27.06 -10.60 40.34
N PHE A 8 -25.73 -10.43 40.28
CA PHE A 8 -24.96 -9.87 39.18
C PHE A 8 -25.43 -10.39 37.80
N VAL A 9 -25.80 -9.49 36.89
CA VAL A 9 -25.35 -9.50 35.49
C VAL A 9 -25.09 -8.05 35.11
N ILE A 10 -23.91 -7.56 35.50
CA ILE A 10 -23.30 -6.41 34.84
C ILE A 10 -22.69 -6.95 33.54
N PHE A 11 -22.72 -6.16 32.47
CA PHE A 11 -22.22 -6.42 31.09
C PHE A 11 -23.24 -6.96 30.08
N SER A 12 -24.28 -6.18 29.80
CA SER A 12 -25.01 -6.30 28.52
C SER A 12 -25.46 -4.92 28.05
N SER A 13 -24.53 -4.22 27.39
CA SER A 13 -24.77 -3.07 26.48
C SER A 13 -23.51 -2.23 26.19
N PHE A 14 -22.31 -2.74 26.48
CA PHE A 14 -21.04 -2.13 26.00
C PHE A 14 -20.35 -3.02 24.95
N LEU A 15 -21.12 -3.69 24.08
CA LEU A 15 -20.59 -4.44 22.93
C LEU A 15 -21.22 -4.02 21.61
N ILE A 16 -21.72 -2.79 21.54
CA ILE A 16 -22.08 -2.16 20.27
C ILE A 16 -21.32 -0.84 20.26
N ILE A 17 -20.59 -0.57 19.20
CA ILE A 17 -19.61 0.53 19.01
C ILE A 17 -18.16 0.14 19.38
N TYR A 18 -17.63 -0.85 18.66
CA TYR A 18 -16.20 -0.89 18.30
C TYR A 18 -16.03 -1.44 16.86
N LEU A 19 -16.95 -1.11 15.95
CA LEU A 19 -16.63 -1.09 14.52
C LEU A 19 -15.87 0.22 14.24
N ALA A 20 -14.72 0.38 14.90
CA ALA A 20 -13.84 1.49 14.66
C ALA A 20 -13.19 1.29 13.28
N TYR A 21 -13.71 2.02 12.29
CA TYR A 21 -12.96 2.59 11.16
C TYR A 21 -11.69 1.82 10.75
N ALA A 22 -11.84 0.74 9.98
CA ALA A 22 -10.72 0.21 9.20
C ALA A 22 -10.53 1.01 7.89
N GLY A 23 -10.53 2.34 8.00
CA GLY A 23 -10.02 3.24 6.98
C GLY A 23 -8.73 3.81 7.53
N THR A 24 -7.62 3.07 7.43
CA THR A 24 -6.32 3.68 7.72
C THR A 24 -6.10 4.74 6.65
N ASN A 25 -6.21 6.02 7.03
CA ASN A 25 -5.67 7.10 6.22
C ASN A 25 -4.16 6.90 6.18
N LEU A 26 -3.68 6.19 5.16
CA LEU A 26 -2.26 6.06 4.92
C LEU A 26 -1.72 7.44 4.57
N LYS A 27 -0.53 7.73 5.07
CA LYS A 27 0.24 8.88 4.61
C LYS A 27 0.45 8.75 3.10
N ALA A 28 0.29 9.86 2.38
CA ALA A 28 0.67 9.95 0.98
C ALA A 28 1.89 10.87 0.82
N ILE A 29 2.76 10.56 -0.12
CA ILE A 29 3.93 11.38 -0.48
C ILE A 29 3.98 11.57 -1.99
N PHE A 30 4.74 12.58 -2.42
CA PHE A 30 5.17 12.68 -3.80
C PHE A 30 6.36 11.75 -4.08
N ILE A 31 6.39 11.12 -5.25
CA ILE A 31 7.57 10.46 -5.79
C ILE A 31 7.88 11.07 -7.16
N HIS A 32 9.15 11.44 -7.36
CA HIS A 32 9.66 11.80 -8.67
C HIS A 32 10.43 10.63 -9.29
N ILE A 33 10.18 10.37 -10.57
CA ILE A 33 10.97 9.45 -11.39
C ILE A 33 11.21 10.13 -12.72
N ASN A 34 12.46 10.45 -13.03
CA ASN A 34 12.81 11.34 -14.14
C ASN A 34 12.01 12.67 -14.04
N ASP A 35 11.25 13.04 -15.07
CA ASP A 35 10.39 14.23 -15.11
C ASP A 35 8.95 13.98 -14.62
N LYS A 36 8.64 12.77 -14.13
CA LYS A 36 7.28 12.37 -13.71
C LYS A 36 7.08 12.52 -12.22
N LEU A 37 5.86 12.89 -11.85
CA LEU A 37 5.41 13.06 -10.48
C LEU A 37 4.28 12.07 -10.21
N LEU A 38 4.42 11.28 -9.15
CA LEU A 38 3.41 10.36 -8.64
C LEU A 38 2.97 10.78 -7.25
N THR A 39 1.68 10.64 -6.96
CA THR A 39 1.16 10.69 -5.59
C THR A 39 0.99 9.26 -5.08
N VAL A 40 1.71 8.87 -4.03
CA VAL A 40 1.68 7.48 -3.57
C VAL A 40 1.32 7.37 -2.10
N GLU A 41 0.44 6.43 -1.77
CA GLU A 41 0.23 6.03 -0.38
C GLU A 41 1.40 5.18 0.11
N VAL A 42 1.74 5.30 1.38
CA VAL A 42 2.89 4.60 1.98
C VAL A 42 2.41 3.44 2.85
N ALA A 43 2.81 2.23 2.46
CA ALA A 43 2.61 0.99 3.22
C ALA A 43 3.90 0.58 3.94
N ASP A 44 4.15 1.17 5.11
CA ASP A 44 5.38 0.98 5.92
C ASP A 44 5.25 -0.04 7.06
N ASN A 45 4.02 -0.46 7.38
CA ASN A 45 3.72 -1.45 8.41
C ASN A 45 3.13 -2.73 7.81
N ILE A 46 3.13 -3.81 8.60
CA ILE A 46 2.70 -5.13 8.14
C ILE A 46 1.26 -5.12 7.64
N SER A 47 0.34 -4.47 8.39
CA SER A 47 -1.07 -4.45 8.03
C SER A 47 -1.30 -3.74 6.70
N ALA A 48 -0.70 -2.56 6.52
CA ALA A 48 -0.81 -1.79 5.28
C ALA A 48 -0.25 -2.57 4.08
N ARG A 49 0.90 -3.24 4.24
CA ARG A 49 1.50 -4.05 3.16
C ARG A 49 0.68 -5.28 2.79
N VAL A 50 0.01 -5.92 3.76
CA VAL A 50 -0.84 -7.09 3.47
C VAL A 50 -2.12 -6.68 2.74
N ILE A 51 -2.69 -5.52 3.08
CA ILE A 51 -3.89 -4.99 2.42
C ILE A 51 -3.55 -4.47 1.01
N GLY A 52 -2.45 -3.73 0.86
CA GLY A 52 -2.05 -3.16 -0.41
C GLY A 52 -3.18 -2.36 -1.08
N LEU A 53 -3.37 -2.61 -2.38
CA LEU A 53 -4.44 -2.04 -3.20
C LEU A 53 -5.70 -2.94 -3.31
N SER A 54 -5.84 -3.97 -2.46
CA SER A 54 -6.98 -4.88 -2.49
C SER A 54 -8.32 -4.15 -2.31
N ASN A 55 -9.37 -4.68 -2.95
CA ASN A 55 -10.75 -4.19 -2.95
C ASN A 55 -10.97 -2.77 -3.49
N ARG A 56 -9.94 -2.12 -4.03
CA ARG A 56 -10.10 -0.84 -4.74
C ARG A 56 -10.73 -1.06 -6.11
N LYS A 57 -11.63 -0.16 -6.49
CA LYS A 57 -12.29 -0.16 -7.81
C LYS A 57 -11.43 0.49 -8.89
N GLU A 58 -10.66 1.49 -8.51
CA GLU A 58 -9.82 2.28 -9.41
C GLU A 58 -8.60 2.84 -8.66
N LEU A 59 -7.60 3.24 -9.43
CA LEU A 59 -6.41 3.97 -8.98
C LEU A 59 -6.22 5.12 -9.98
N ALA A 60 -6.07 6.35 -9.48
CA ALA A 60 -5.88 7.51 -10.35
C ALA A 60 -4.63 7.33 -11.25
N PRO A 61 -4.60 7.92 -12.46
CA PRO A 61 -3.55 7.68 -13.44
C PRO A 61 -2.12 7.87 -12.89
N ASP A 62 -1.88 8.97 -12.16
CA ASP A 62 -0.60 9.30 -11.54
C ASP A 62 -0.60 9.05 -10.02
N ALA A 63 -1.20 7.93 -9.63
CA ALA A 63 -1.20 7.45 -8.26
C ALA A 63 -0.61 6.04 -8.14
N GLY A 64 -0.19 5.70 -6.92
CA GLY A 64 0.37 4.39 -6.62
C GLY A 64 0.44 4.10 -5.13
N MET A 65 1.12 3.00 -4.80
CA MET A 65 1.45 2.64 -3.42
C MET A 65 2.92 2.27 -3.31
N LEU A 66 3.62 2.92 -2.38
CA LEU A 66 5.00 2.60 -2.01
C LEU A 66 5.01 1.68 -0.79
N PHE A 67 5.50 0.46 -0.99
CA PHE A 67 5.72 -0.52 0.07
C PHE A 67 7.13 -0.33 0.62
N VAL A 68 7.26 -0.12 1.93
CA VAL A 68 8.55 0.10 2.60
C VAL A 68 8.85 -1.09 3.51
N PHE A 69 10.06 -1.64 3.41
CA PHE A 69 10.51 -2.75 4.24
C PHE A 69 11.70 -2.32 5.11
N GLY A 70 11.75 -2.77 6.36
CA GLY A 70 12.84 -2.41 7.28
C GLY A 70 14.22 -3.00 6.94
N LYS A 71 14.28 -3.94 5.96
CA LYS A 71 15.52 -4.51 5.46
C LYS A 71 15.37 -4.97 4.01
N ALA A 72 16.45 -4.87 3.25
CA ALA A 72 16.51 -5.37 1.88
C ALA A 72 16.35 -6.91 1.86
N GLN A 73 15.37 -7.41 1.10
CA GLN A 73 15.05 -8.82 1.00
C GLN A 73 14.39 -9.15 -0.34
N ILE A 74 14.24 -10.43 -0.67
CA ILE A 74 13.42 -10.80 -1.83
C ILE A 74 11.97 -10.51 -1.48
N LEU A 75 11.37 -9.60 -2.23
CA LEU A 75 9.97 -9.23 -2.09
C LEU A 75 9.13 -10.15 -2.97
N THR A 76 7.89 -10.43 -2.54
CA THR A 76 6.94 -11.23 -3.31
C THR A 76 5.57 -10.59 -3.19
N PHE A 77 4.93 -10.36 -4.33
CA PHE A 77 3.61 -9.74 -4.43
C PHE A 77 2.64 -10.70 -5.11
N TRP A 78 1.38 -10.56 -4.77
CA TRP A 78 0.24 -11.25 -5.39
C TRP A 78 -0.89 -10.25 -5.57
N MET A 79 -1.97 -10.66 -6.23
CA MET A 79 -3.11 -9.79 -6.54
C MET A 79 -4.38 -10.27 -5.84
N LYS A 80 -4.25 -10.82 -4.62
CA LYS A 80 -5.40 -11.27 -3.83
C LYS A 80 -6.37 -10.09 -3.63
N ASP A 81 -7.62 -10.30 -4.06
CA ASP A 81 -8.71 -9.32 -3.98
C ASP A 81 -8.41 -7.99 -4.72
N THR A 82 -7.44 -7.95 -5.64
CA THR A 82 -7.07 -6.75 -6.40
C THR A 82 -7.59 -6.85 -7.84
N ALA A 83 -8.59 -6.01 -8.16
CA ALA A 83 -9.25 -5.98 -9.47
C ALA A 83 -8.51 -5.14 -10.51
N ILE A 84 -7.78 -4.12 -10.06
CA ILE A 84 -7.07 -3.16 -10.92
C ILE A 84 -5.83 -3.86 -11.49
N PRO A 85 -5.58 -3.84 -12.81
CA PRO A 85 -4.31 -4.29 -13.38
C PRO A 85 -3.18 -3.38 -12.94
N LEU A 86 -2.10 -3.94 -12.39
CA LEU A 86 -0.97 -3.19 -11.85
C LEU A 86 0.35 -3.60 -12.49
N SER A 87 1.35 -2.72 -12.36
CA SER A 87 2.76 -3.06 -12.50
C SER A 87 3.48 -2.71 -11.20
N VAL A 88 4.49 -3.50 -10.83
CA VAL A 88 5.34 -3.28 -9.66
C VAL A 88 6.78 -3.03 -10.08
N ALA A 89 7.36 -1.92 -9.61
CA ALA A 89 8.80 -1.68 -9.64
C ALA A 89 9.43 -2.14 -8.32
N PHE A 90 10.40 -3.04 -8.36
CA PHE A 90 11.19 -3.44 -7.20
C PHE A 90 12.43 -2.57 -7.08
N ILE A 91 12.68 -2.00 -5.90
CA ILE A 91 13.62 -0.89 -5.74
C ILE A 91 14.64 -1.21 -4.65
N GLY A 92 15.92 -0.96 -4.96
CA GLY A 92 17.05 -1.13 -4.05
C GLY A 92 17.03 -0.15 -2.88
N SER A 93 17.92 -0.36 -1.92
CA SER A 93 18.12 0.56 -0.79
C SER A 93 18.71 1.91 -1.21
N ASP A 94 19.27 1.99 -2.41
CA ASP A 94 19.84 3.17 -3.06
C ASP A 94 18.84 3.91 -3.98
N PHE A 95 17.56 3.55 -3.87
CA PHE A 95 16.42 4.08 -4.63
C PHE A 95 16.46 3.81 -6.14
N GLU A 96 17.29 2.87 -6.60
CA GLU A 96 17.31 2.44 -7.99
C GLU A 96 16.28 1.34 -8.27
N ILE A 97 15.56 1.45 -9.39
CA ILE A 97 14.64 0.42 -9.87
C ILE A 97 15.46 -0.77 -10.37
N ASN A 98 15.35 -1.91 -9.69
CA ASN A 98 16.02 -3.16 -10.08
C ASN A 98 15.29 -3.86 -11.22
N SER A 99 13.96 -3.93 -11.14
CA SER A 99 13.12 -4.52 -12.18
C SER A 99 11.67 -4.05 -12.07
N ILE A 100 10.96 -4.16 -13.19
CA ILE A 100 9.54 -3.83 -13.32
C ILE A 100 8.82 -5.08 -13.82
N LYS A 101 7.69 -5.43 -13.20
CA LYS A 101 6.90 -6.60 -13.58
C LYS A 101 5.41 -6.27 -13.55
N ASP A 102 4.65 -6.84 -14.48
CA ASP A 102 3.20 -6.75 -14.45
C ASP A 102 2.60 -7.73 -13.45
N LEU A 103 1.49 -7.33 -12.85
CA LEU A 103 0.70 -8.12 -11.92
C LEU A 103 -0.71 -8.35 -12.50
N THR A 104 -1.14 -9.62 -12.50
CA THR A 104 -2.42 -10.02 -13.07
C THR A 104 -3.53 -9.97 -12.02
N PRO A 105 -4.66 -9.28 -12.26
CA PRO A 105 -5.77 -9.21 -11.30
C PRO A 105 -6.19 -10.59 -10.77
N TYR A 106 -6.45 -10.67 -9.46
CA TYR A 106 -6.84 -11.88 -8.73
C TYR A 106 -5.83 -13.06 -8.76
N ASP A 107 -4.67 -12.91 -9.39
CA ASP A 107 -3.65 -13.96 -9.44
C ASP A 107 -2.95 -14.08 -8.08
N LEU A 108 -2.95 -15.28 -7.51
CA LEU A 108 -2.31 -15.59 -6.24
C LEU A 108 -0.86 -16.09 -6.42
N THR A 109 -0.41 -16.22 -7.66
CA THR A 109 0.97 -16.59 -7.99
C THR A 109 1.91 -15.47 -7.55
N GLY A 110 2.86 -15.81 -6.68
CA GLY A 110 3.81 -14.83 -6.16
C GLY A 110 4.79 -14.34 -7.23
N VAL A 111 4.73 -13.05 -7.55
CA VAL A 111 5.70 -12.35 -8.41
C VAL A 111 6.85 -11.83 -7.53
N LYS A 112 8.05 -12.35 -7.76
CA LYS A 112 9.24 -12.07 -6.94
C LYS A 112 10.10 -10.96 -7.53
N SER A 113 10.73 -10.17 -6.67
CA SER A 113 11.84 -9.30 -7.05
C SER A 113 13.04 -10.11 -7.52
N ASP A 114 13.76 -9.65 -8.54
CA ASP A 114 14.95 -10.37 -9.05
C ASP A 114 16.17 -10.23 -8.12
N LYS A 115 16.20 -9.15 -7.34
CA LYS A 115 17.25 -8.83 -6.36
C LYS A 115 16.62 -8.45 -5.03
N LYS A 116 17.42 -8.51 -3.96
CA LYS A 116 17.00 -7.97 -2.66
C LYS A 116 16.63 -6.49 -2.82
N SER A 117 15.41 -6.16 -2.45
CA SER A 117 14.82 -4.84 -2.59
C SER A 117 14.33 -4.36 -1.23
N LEU A 118 14.40 -3.05 -1.00
CA LEU A 118 13.92 -2.42 0.23
C LEU A 118 12.56 -1.76 0.03
N TYR A 119 12.24 -1.41 -1.21
CA TYR A 119 10.95 -0.83 -1.58
C TYR A 119 10.34 -1.57 -2.76
N ALA A 120 9.01 -1.44 -2.90
CA ALA A 120 8.30 -1.74 -4.12
C ALA A 120 7.27 -0.65 -4.39
N LEU A 121 7.11 -0.26 -5.65
CA LEU A 121 6.14 0.75 -6.08
C LEU A 121 5.13 0.11 -7.02
N GLU A 122 3.88 -0.01 -6.58
CA GLU A 122 2.76 -0.41 -7.42
C GLU A 122 2.08 0.81 -8.05
N VAL A 123 1.82 0.72 -9.35
CA VAL A 123 1.09 1.73 -10.15
C VAL A 123 0.17 1.01 -11.14
N ASN A 124 -0.73 1.76 -11.79
CA ASN A 124 -1.54 1.23 -12.89
C ASN A 124 -0.67 0.53 -13.94
N LYS A 125 -1.13 -0.63 -14.43
CA LYS A 125 -0.41 -1.36 -15.47
C LYS A 125 -0.16 -0.48 -16.69
N GLY A 126 1.06 -0.51 -17.20
CA GLY A 126 1.48 0.28 -18.37
C GLY A 126 1.95 1.70 -18.04
N TRP A 127 1.78 2.19 -16.79
CA TRP A 127 2.23 3.54 -16.42
C TRP A 127 3.74 3.72 -16.61
N PHE A 128 4.57 2.72 -16.21
CA PHE A 128 6.02 2.79 -16.42
C PHE A 128 6.39 2.87 -17.91
N GLU A 129 5.76 2.04 -18.75
CA GLU A 129 6.02 2.01 -20.19
C GLU A 129 5.64 3.33 -20.86
N GLN A 130 4.44 3.84 -20.58
CA GLN A 130 3.94 5.11 -21.11
C GLN A 130 4.86 6.29 -20.73
N ASN A 131 5.46 6.22 -19.54
CA ASN A 131 6.37 7.23 -19.04
C ASN A 131 7.85 6.95 -19.33
N LYS A 132 8.16 5.89 -20.09
CA LYS A 132 9.53 5.47 -20.47
C LYS A 132 10.44 5.21 -19.26
N ILE A 133 9.86 4.81 -18.14
CA ILE A 133 10.57 4.47 -16.91
C ILE A 133 10.98 3.00 -16.97
N LYS A 134 12.22 2.72 -16.58
CA LYS A 134 12.83 1.39 -16.71
C LYS A 134 13.76 1.06 -15.54
N ALA A 135 14.21 -0.19 -15.48
CA ALA A 135 15.27 -0.58 -14.56
C ALA A 135 16.53 0.28 -14.76
N GLY A 136 17.16 0.66 -13.66
CA GLY A 136 18.28 1.63 -13.60
C GLY A 136 17.84 3.07 -13.32
N ASP A 137 16.57 3.42 -13.52
CA ASP A 137 16.07 4.74 -13.13
C ASP A 137 15.97 4.84 -11.60
N LYS A 138 16.11 6.05 -11.08
CA LYS A 138 16.03 6.33 -9.64
C LYS A 138 14.72 6.99 -9.28
N ILE A 139 14.19 6.62 -8.12
CA ILE A 139 13.08 7.33 -7.48
C ILE A 139 13.63 8.37 -6.50
N VAL A 140 12.95 9.50 -6.39
CA VAL A 140 13.22 10.52 -5.37
C VAL A 140 11.95 10.73 -4.55
N LEU A 141 12.05 10.52 -3.24
CA LEU A 141 10.95 10.76 -2.32
C LEU A 141 10.79 12.27 -2.09
N GLY A 142 9.59 12.77 -2.31
CA GLY A 142 9.20 14.15 -2.07
C GLY A 142 8.48 14.35 -0.73
N GLU A 143 7.86 15.52 -0.59
CA GLU A 143 7.13 15.89 0.61
C GLU A 143 5.84 15.07 0.80
N GLU A 144 5.36 15.08 2.04
CA GLU A 144 4.06 14.52 2.38
C GLU A 144 2.94 15.35 1.78
N VAL A 145 1.97 14.66 1.15
CA VAL A 145 0.78 15.27 0.60
C VAL A 145 -0.10 15.67 1.77
N GLN A 146 -0.25 16.97 1.99
CA GLN A 146 -1.11 17.48 3.04
C GLN A 146 -2.57 17.15 2.70
N PRO A 147 -3.35 16.55 3.62
CA PRO A 147 -4.78 16.41 3.40
C PRO A 147 -5.37 17.81 3.21
N ASN A 148 -6.07 18.03 2.10
CA ASN A 148 -6.76 19.29 1.84
C ASN A 148 -7.56 19.66 3.08
N LYS A 149 -7.18 20.75 3.78
CA LYS A 149 -8.07 21.40 4.73
C LYS A 149 -9.21 21.93 3.87
N SER A 150 -10.37 21.28 3.94
CA SER A 150 -11.60 21.86 3.42
C SER A 150 -11.79 23.21 4.11
N ASN A 151 -11.66 24.28 3.34
CA ASN A 151 -12.25 25.58 3.69
C ASN A 151 -13.77 25.48 3.57
#